data_AF-A0A4T0F2W1-F1
#
_entry.id   AF-A0A4T0F2W1-F1
#
_cell.length_a   1.000
_cell.length_b   1.000
_cell.length_c   1.000
_cell.angle_alpha   90.00
_cell.angle_beta   90.00
_cell.angle_gamma   90.00
#
_symmetry.space_group_name_H-M   'P 1'
#
loop_
_entity.id
_entity.type
_entity.pdbx_description
1 polymer ?
#
loop_
_entity_poly.entity_id
_entity_poly.type
_entity_poly.pdbx_seq_one_letter_code
_entity_poly.pdbx_strand_id
1 'polypeptide(L)' 'MLTSPPRQSCASCGFPNAKTRSFNWGAKAKRRSTTGTGRMRSLKYVPRRFKNGFREGTTATKKVSASA' A
#
# COMPACT_ATOMS: atom_id res chain seq x y z
N MET A 1 20.78 36.06 -18.76
CA MET A 1 19.75 35.02 -18.97
C MET A 1 19.46 34.33 -17.64
N LEU A 2 18.61 34.93 -16.79
CA LEU A 2 18.21 34.29 -15.53
C LEU A 2 16.92 33.49 -15.77
N THR A 3 17.05 32.19 -16.06
CA THR A 3 15.94 31.25 -15.96
C THR A 3 15.72 30.92 -14.48
N SER A 4 14.62 31.40 -13.91
CA SER A 4 14.18 31.01 -12.56
C SER A 4 14.11 29.49 -12.43
N PRO A 5 14.46 28.90 -11.26
CA PRO A 5 14.34 27.46 -11.06
C PRO A 5 12.88 27.02 -11.23
N PRO A 6 12.62 25.85 -11.84
CA PRO A 6 11.27 25.32 -11.95
C PRO A 6 10.63 25.24 -10.56
N ARG A 7 9.32 25.50 -10.48
CA ARG A 7 8.55 25.41 -9.23
C ARG A 7 8.92 24.12 -8.52
N GLN A 8 9.41 24.21 -7.28
CA GLN A 8 9.97 23.10 -6.49
C GLN A 8 8.89 22.11 -5.99
N SER A 9 7.77 22.00 -6.70
CA SER A 9 6.65 21.15 -6.35
C SER A 9 6.47 20.07 -7.42
N CYS A 10 6.39 18.81 -7.02
CA CYS A 10 6.13 17.73 -7.97
C CYS A 10 4.72 17.86 -8.55
N ALA A 11 4.63 17.99 -9.88
CA ALA A 11 3.37 18.08 -10.60
C ALA A 11 2.53 16.79 -10.52
N SER A 12 3.11 15.64 -10.18
CA SER A 12 2.36 14.38 -10.06
C SER A 12 1.82 14.18 -8.64
N CYS A 13 2.72 14.10 -7.65
CA CYS A 13 2.36 13.74 -6.27
C CYS A 13 2.16 14.93 -5.34
N GLY A 14 2.60 16.14 -5.70
CA GLY A 14 2.46 17.34 -4.87
C GLY A 14 3.49 17.50 -3.75
N PHE A 15 4.54 16.68 -3.69
CA PHE A 15 5.68 16.91 -2.79
C PHE A 15 6.22 18.34 -2.97
N PRO A 16 6.46 19.14 -1.92
CA PRO A 16 6.67 18.77 -0.50
C PRO A 16 5.41 18.73 0.39
N ASN A 17 4.20 18.87 -0.15
CA ASN A 17 2.99 18.83 0.67
C ASN A 17 2.81 17.47 1.35
N ALA A 18 2.32 17.48 2.60
CA ALA A 18 2.05 16.25 3.36
C ALA A 18 0.97 15.37 2.72
N LYS A 19 0.00 15.97 2.02
CA LYS A 19 -1.06 15.25 1.30
C LYS A 19 -0.64 14.97 -0.13
N THR A 20 -0.90 13.75 -0.59
CA THR A 20 -0.75 13.40 -2.00
C THR A 20 -1.78 14.16 -2.84
N ARG A 21 -1.32 14.75 -3.94
CA ARG A 21 -2.18 15.45 -4.90
C ARG A 21 -3.18 14.49 -5.55
N SER A 22 -4.47 14.78 -5.42
CA SER A 22 -5.54 14.04 -6.13
C SER A 22 -6.70 14.98 -6.47
N PHE A 23 -7.31 14.77 -7.65
CA PHE A 23 -8.43 15.59 -8.12
C PHE A 23 -9.56 14.72 -8.64
N ASN A 24 -10.81 15.12 -8.40
CA ASN A 24 -12.00 14.35 -8.78
C ASN A 24 -12.21 14.23 -10.30
N TRP A 25 -11.78 15.23 -11.07
CA TRP A 25 -11.82 15.21 -12.54
C TRP A 25 -10.81 14.22 -13.16
N GLY A 26 -9.85 13.71 -12.39
CA GLY A 26 -8.80 12.81 -12.85
C GLY A 26 -9.00 11.34 -12.46
N ALA A 27 -10.13 10.70 -12.85
CA ALA A 27 -10.44 9.32 -12.46
C ALA A 27 -9.33 8.30 -12.83
N LYS A 28 -8.72 8.45 -14.03
CA LYS A 28 -7.61 7.59 -14.47
C LYS A 28 -6.34 7.80 -13.64
N ALA A 29 -6.07 9.05 -13.23
CA ALA A 29 -4.93 9.36 -12.37
C ALA A 29 -5.09 8.71 -11.01
N LYS A 30 -6.28 8.80 -10.40
CA LYS A 30 -6.61 8.09 -9.15
C LYS A 30 -6.35 6.59 -9.28
N ARG A 31 -6.88 5.95 -10.33
CA ARG A 31 -6.77 4.49 -10.54
C ARG A 31 -5.31 3.98 -10.56
N ARG A 32 -4.36 4.76 -11.07
CA ARG A 32 -2.94 4.38 -11.13
C ARG A 32 -2.26 4.38 -9.75
N SER A 33 -2.76 5.16 -8.81
CA SER A 33 -2.11 5.41 -7.52
C SER A 33 -2.93 4.96 -6.32
N THR A 34 -4.14 4.43 -6.52
CA THR A 34 -5.00 3.88 -5.45
C THR A 34 -4.35 2.68 -4.74
N THR A 35 -4.77 2.46 -3.49
CA THR A 35 -4.46 1.25 -2.73
C THR A 35 -4.77 0.01 -3.57
N GLY A 36 -3.82 -0.93 -3.66
CA GLY A 36 -3.94 -2.11 -4.51
C GLY A 36 -2.96 -2.19 -5.67
N THR A 37 -2.44 -1.06 -6.15
CA THR A 37 -1.53 -1.05 -7.32
C THR A 37 -0.08 -1.41 -6.99
N GLY A 38 0.34 -1.20 -5.74
CA GLY A 38 1.70 -1.49 -5.26
C GLY A 38 1.84 -2.84 -4.55
N ARG A 39 3.03 -3.09 -3.98
CA ARG A 39 3.37 -4.36 -3.32
C ARG A 39 2.56 -4.68 -2.04
N MET A 40 1.86 -3.70 -1.45
CA MET A 40 1.03 -3.83 -0.25
C MET A 40 1.65 -4.72 0.86
N ARG A 41 2.89 -4.41 1.28
CA ARG A 41 3.67 -5.24 2.23
C ARG A 41 2.88 -5.67 3.47
N SER A 42 2.09 -4.78 4.05
CA SER A 42 1.28 -5.07 5.25
C SER A 42 -0.14 -5.52 4.89
N LEU A 43 -0.85 -4.72 4.08
CA LEU A 43 -2.28 -4.90 3.80
C LEU A 43 -2.60 -6.23 3.10
N LYS A 44 -1.68 -6.77 2.29
CA LYS A 44 -1.88 -8.04 1.58
C LYS A 44 -2.16 -9.22 2.54
N TYR A 45 -1.61 -9.19 3.75
CA TYR A 45 -1.76 -10.29 4.72
C TYR A 45 -2.94 -10.11 5.67
N VAL A 46 -3.55 -8.92 5.71
CA VAL A 46 -4.65 -8.61 6.64
C VAL A 46 -5.83 -9.58 6.50
N PRO A 47 -6.33 -9.92 5.30
CA PRO A 47 -7.46 -10.86 5.17
C PRO A 47 -7.14 -12.25 5.73
N ARG A 48 -5.91 -12.73 5.55
CA ARG A 48 -5.45 -14.01 6.11
C ARG A 48 -5.35 -13.95 7.63
N ARG A 49 -4.78 -12.86 8.18
CA ARG A 49 -4.71 -12.66 9.64
C ARG A 49 -6.11 -12.57 10.25
N PHE A 50 -7.05 -11.91 9.57
CA PHE A 50 -8.43 -11.79 10.01
C PHE A 50 -9.11 -13.17 10.12
N LYS A 51 -9.01 -14.01 9.09
CA LYS A 51 -9.52 -15.40 9.14
C LYS A 51 -8.90 -16.24 10.26
N ASN A 52 -7.64 -15.95 10.59
CA ASN A 52 -6.90 -16.63 11.64
C ASN A 52 -7.07 -15.97 13.02
N GLY A 53 -7.95 -14.97 13.18
CA GLY A 53 -8.22 -14.30 14.45
C GLY A 53 -7.04 -13.48 15.00
N PHE A 54 -6.15 -12.98 14.14
CA PHE A 54 -4.98 -12.18 14.52
C PHE A 54 -4.06 -12.82 15.57
N ARG A 55 -3.93 -14.16 15.57
CA ARG A 55 -3.06 -14.89 16.50
C ARG A 55 -1.64 -14.32 16.54
N GLU A 56 -1.11 -14.18 17.76
CA GLU A 56 0.26 -13.77 18.06
C GLU A 56 0.91 -14.84 18.95
N GLY A 57 2.22 -15.09 18.79
CA GLY A 57 2.98 -16.00 19.66
C GLY A 57 2.69 -17.51 19.52
N THR A 58 1.79 -17.95 18.63
CA THR A 58 1.47 -19.38 18.48
C THR A 58 2.27 -20.05 17.37
N THR A 59 2.83 -21.24 17.63
CA THR A 59 3.46 -22.09 16.62
C THR A 59 2.44 -23.08 16.03
N ALA A 60 2.62 -23.42 14.75
CA ALA A 60 1.79 -24.46 14.12
C ALA A 60 2.18 -25.83 14.67
N THR A 61 1.21 -26.62 15.12
CA THR A 61 1.46 -27.99 15.55
C THR A 61 1.76 -28.88 14.35
N LYS A 62 2.81 -29.71 14.45
CA LYS A 62 3.17 -30.68 13.41
C LYS A 62 2.08 -31.76 13.36
N LYS A 63 1.44 -31.97 12.21
CA LYS A 63 0.55 -33.12 12.01
C LYS A 63 1.39 -34.37 11.73
N VAL A 64 1.29 -35.39 12.59
CA VAL A 64 1.76 -36.75 12.31
C VAL A 64 0.60 -37.55 11.73
N SER A 65 0.86 -38.30 10.65
CA SER A 65 -0.11 -39.25 10.10
C SER A 65 -0.39 -40.32 11.16
N ALA A 66 -1.67 -40.67 11.36
CA ALA A 66 -2.05 -41.75 12.25
C ALA A 66 -1.38 -43.05 11.77
N SER A 67 -0.61 -43.69 12.64
CA SER A 67 -0.12 -45.04 12.41
C SER A 67 -1.32 -45.98 12.42
N ALA A 68 -1.41 -46.84 11.39
CA ALA A 68 -2.42 -47.88 11.26
C ALA A 68 -2.31 -48.92 12.40
#